data_AF-A0A960S447-F1
#
_entry.id   AF-A0A960S447-F1
#
_cell.length_a   1.000
_cell.length_b   1.000
_cell.length_c   1.000
_cell.angle_alpha   90.00
_cell.angle_beta   90.00
_cell.angle_gamma   90.00
#
_symmetry.space_group_name_H-M   'P 1'
#
loop_
_entity.id
_entity.type
_entity.pdbx_description
1 polymer ?
#
loop_
_entity_poly.entity_id
_entity_poly.type
_entity_poly.pdbx_seq_one_letter_code
_entity_poly.pdbx_strand_id
1 'polypeptide(L)'
;MSDTLVVDGKYYLMSNDILIASKTEAETTAPFAIRANTSYTLICSELASDEEIPIEVYDPSIEDFTQLYDGGDAVKFALNYQKITFANESMFIRIVKPITDGEVGVSVFYA
;
A
#
# COMPACT_ATOMS: atom_id res chain seq x y z
N MET A 1 10.60 6.24 21.31
CA MET A 1 9.68 7.39 21.33
C MET A 1 8.45 6.97 20.53
N SER A 2 7.25 7.41 20.92
CA SER A 2 6.01 7.08 20.21
C SER A 2 5.96 7.93 18.94
N ASP A 3 6.27 7.34 17.78
CA ASP A 3 6.17 8.01 16.47
C ASP A 3 4.70 8.08 16.04
N THR A 4 3.95 8.94 16.73
CA THR A 4 2.57 9.26 16.35
C THR A 4 2.62 10.28 15.23
N LEU A 5 2.37 9.84 14.00
CA LEU A 5 2.31 10.73 12.84
C LEU A 5 0.90 11.36 12.76
N VAL A 6 0.83 12.64 12.41
CA VAL A 6 -0.44 13.37 12.26
C VAL A 6 -0.61 13.77 10.80
N VAL A 7 -1.61 13.21 10.12
CA VAL A 7 -2.02 13.61 8.76
C VAL A 7 -3.47 14.06 8.82
N ASP A 8 -3.79 15.25 8.30
CA ASP A 8 -5.13 15.82 8.25
C ASP A 8 -5.87 15.83 9.62
N GLY A 9 -5.13 16.00 10.71
CA GLY A 9 -5.69 16.02 12.08
C GLY A 9 -6.04 14.65 12.66
N LYS A 10 -5.70 13.55 11.98
CA LYS A 10 -5.85 12.17 12.50
C LYS A 10 -4.51 11.67 13.05
N TYR A 11 -4.57 11.03 14.22
CA TYR A 11 -3.41 10.42 14.88
C TYR A 11 -3.22 8.99 14.40
N TYR A 12 -2.03 8.68 13.90
CA TYR A 12 -1.69 7.34 13.45
C TYR A 12 -0.75 6.66 14.44
N LEU A 13 -1.07 5.43 14.83
CA LEU A 13 -0.49 4.79 16.03
C LEU A 13 0.64 3.79 15.75
N MET A 14 0.94 3.51 14.48
CA MET A 14 2.08 2.68 14.04
C MET A 14 2.32 2.87 12.54
N SER A 15 3.60 2.91 12.12
CA SER A 15 4.00 2.80 10.72
C SER A 15 4.56 1.39 10.47
N ASN A 16 4.07 0.73 9.42
CA ASN A 16 4.86 -0.30 8.74
C ASN A 16 5.52 0.38 7.55
N ASP A 17 6.84 0.60 7.66
CA ASP A 17 7.63 1.18 6.59
C ASP A 17 8.16 0.06 5.69
N ILE A 18 7.73 0.07 4.45
CA ILE A 18 8.10 -0.86 3.41
C ILE A 18 9.02 -0.11 2.45
N LEU A 19 10.30 -0.51 2.44
CA LEU A 19 11.23 -0.05 1.42
C LEU A 19 11.15 -0.94 0.18
N ILE A 20 10.90 -0.31 -0.96
CA ILE A 20 10.99 -0.89 -2.29
C ILE A 20 12.32 -0.41 -2.86
N ALA A 21 13.36 -1.25 -2.75
CA ALA A 21 14.63 -0.97 -3.42
C ALA A 21 14.44 -1.00 -4.95
N SER A 22 15.27 -0.25 -5.68
CA SER A 22 15.32 -0.35 -7.14
C SER A 22 15.58 -1.81 -7.55
N LYS A 23 14.79 -2.29 -8.52
CA LYS A 23 14.79 -3.69 -8.95
C LYS A 23 14.57 -3.81 -10.44
N THR A 24 15.18 -4.84 -11.02
CA THR A 24 15.05 -5.21 -12.44
C THR A 24 13.98 -6.27 -12.69
N GLU A 25 13.40 -6.85 -11.65
CA GLU A 25 12.31 -7.82 -11.72
C GLU A 25 11.28 -7.55 -10.62
N ALA A 26 10.00 -7.81 -10.92
CA ALA A 26 8.92 -7.61 -9.98
C ALA A 26 8.93 -8.68 -8.86
N GLU A 27 8.65 -8.26 -7.63
CA GLU A 27 8.53 -9.14 -6.45
C GLU A 27 7.33 -8.71 -5.61
N THR A 28 6.69 -9.60 -4.87
CA THR A 28 5.61 -9.24 -3.95
C THR A 28 6.12 -9.10 -2.52
N THR A 29 5.64 -8.09 -1.78
CA THR A 29 5.90 -8.01 -0.34
C THR A 29 5.25 -9.17 0.41
N ALA A 30 5.73 -9.44 1.63
CA ALA A 30 4.98 -10.26 2.57
C ALA A 30 3.57 -9.65 2.75
N PRO A 31 2.50 -10.47 2.77
CA PRO A 31 1.16 -9.97 2.97
C PRO A 31 0.97 -9.48 4.40
N PHE A 32 0.13 -8.46 4.57
CA PHE A 32 -0.24 -7.93 5.87
C PHE A 32 -1.76 -7.77 5.99
N ALA A 33 -2.25 -7.93 7.22
CA ALA A 33 -3.68 -7.93 7.51
C ALA A 33 -4.20 -6.50 7.76
N ILE A 34 -5.21 -6.11 7.01
CA ILE A 34 -6.08 -4.96 7.28
C ILE A 34 -7.27 -5.47 8.11
N ARG A 35 -7.54 -4.81 9.23
CA ARG A 35 -8.64 -5.14 10.13
C ARG A 35 -9.86 -4.27 9.87
N ALA A 36 -11.04 -4.89 9.91
CA ALA A 36 -12.30 -4.14 9.90
C ALA A 36 -12.37 -3.15 11.08
N ASN A 37 -13.13 -2.07 10.84
CA ASN A 37 -13.29 -0.93 11.75
C ASN A 37 -11.99 -0.20 12.12
N THR A 38 -10.94 -0.35 11.32
CA THR A 38 -9.69 0.41 11.44
C THR A 38 -9.44 1.13 10.13
N SER A 39 -9.06 2.40 10.19
CA SER A 39 -8.75 3.18 8.99
C SER A 39 -7.26 3.04 8.68
N TYR A 40 -6.93 2.46 7.53
CA TYR A 40 -5.54 2.38 7.08
C TYR A 40 -5.27 3.45 6.05
N THR A 41 -4.10 4.08 6.11
CA THR A 41 -3.63 5.08 5.16
C THR A 41 -2.26 4.64 4.67
N LEU A 42 -2.13 4.37 3.38
CA LEU A 42 -0.84 4.05 2.77
C LEU A 42 -0.35 5.28 2.01
N ILE A 43 0.92 5.64 2.21
CA ILE A 43 1.58 6.76 1.57
C ILE A 43 2.83 6.25 0.86
N CYS A 44 2.96 6.58 -0.42
CA CYS A 44 4.12 6.26 -1.23
C CYS A 44 4.98 7.51 -1.49
N SER A 45 6.30 7.37 -1.58
CA SER A 45 7.21 8.43 -2.03
C SER A 45 7.01 8.75 -3.51
N GLU A 46 7.73 9.76 -4.03
CA GLU A 46 7.66 10.12 -5.44
C GLU A 46 8.06 8.94 -6.33
N LEU A 47 7.20 8.67 -7.32
CA LEU A 47 7.38 7.65 -8.35
C LEU A 47 7.85 8.32 -9.65
N ALA A 48 8.68 7.61 -10.42
CA ALA A 48 9.09 8.07 -11.74
C ALA A 48 7.89 8.10 -12.72
N SER A 49 8.10 8.75 -13.87
CA SER A 49 7.16 8.64 -14.99
C SER A 49 6.98 7.18 -15.35
N ASP A 50 5.72 6.75 -15.46
CA ASP A 50 5.32 5.39 -15.85
C ASP A 50 5.58 4.28 -14.81
N GLU A 51 5.99 4.64 -13.58
CA GLU A 51 6.02 3.70 -12.46
C GLU A 51 4.63 3.58 -11.82
N GLU A 52 4.17 2.33 -11.71
CA GLU A 52 2.93 1.99 -11.02
C GLU A 52 3.16 0.86 -10.04
N ILE A 53 2.69 1.03 -8.80
CA ILE A 53 2.79 0.04 -7.74
C ILE A 53 1.39 -0.52 -7.47
N PRO A 54 1.07 -1.71 -7.98
CA PRO A 54 -0.22 -2.32 -7.75
C PRO A 54 -0.38 -2.82 -6.31
N ILE A 55 -1.60 -2.69 -5.80
CA ILE A 55 -2.03 -3.31 -4.55
C ILE A 55 -2.88 -4.52 -4.87
N GLU A 56 -2.51 -5.66 -4.30
CA GLU A 56 -3.26 -6.89 -4.44
C GLU A 56 -3.92 -7.27 -3.12
N VAL A 57 -5.10 -7.86 -3.22
CA VAL A 57 -5.90 -8.36 -2.11
C VAL A 57 -6.07 -9.86 -2.25
N TYR A 58 -6.04 -10.58 -1.13
CA TYR A 58 -6.32 -12.01 -1.13
C TYR A 58 -7.79 -12.27 -1.42
N ASP A 59 -8.08 -13.01 -2.49
CA ASP A 59 -9.41 -13.48 -2.84
C ASP A 59 -9.58 -14.96 -2.41
N PRO A 60 -10.41 -15.22 -1.38
CA PRO A 60 -10.63 -16.59 -0.90
C PRO A 60 -11.34 -17.48 -1.92
N SER A 61 -11.97 -16.91 -2.96
CA SER A 61 -12.69 -17.67 -3.99
C SER A 61 -11.75 -18.41 -4.94
N ILE A 62 -10.55 -17.87 -5.14
CA ILE A 62 -9.50 -18.43 -6.00
C ILE A 62 -8.27 -18.89 -5.21
N GLU A 63 -8.30 -18.72 -3.88
CA GLU A 63 -7.20 -19.01 -2.96
C GLU A 63 -5.87 -18.33 -3.33
N ASP A 64 -5.95 -17.14 -3.92
CA ASP A 64 -4.79 -16.38 -4.40
C ASP A 64 -5.02 -14.87 -4.27
N PHE A 65 -3.96 -14.09 -4.44
CA PHE A 65 -4.00 -12.64 -4.49
C PHE A 65 -4.41 -12.16 -5.89
N THR A 66 -5.30 -11.18 -5.93
CA THR A 66 -5.75 -10.52 -7.14
C THR A 66 -5.59 -9.02 -7.03
N GLN A 67 -5.49 -8.35 -8.17
CA GLN A 67 -5.47 -6.89 -8.24
C GLN A 67 -6.70 -6.31 -7.55
N LEU A 68 -6.51 -5.36 -6.63
CA LEU A 68 -7.61 -4.66 -6.01
C LEU A 68 -8.22 -3.67 -7.01
N TYR A 69 -9.55 -3.64 -7.08
CA TYR A 69 -10.32 -2.69 -7.87
C TYR A 69 -11.29 -1.90 -6.99
N ASP A 70 -11.40 -0.60 -7.22
CA ASP A 70 -12.40 0.28 -6.61
C ASP A 70 -13.16 1.00 -7.73
N GLY A 71 -14.50 0.88 -7.75
CA GLY A 71 -15.32 1.49 -8.79
C GLY A 71 -15.05 1.01 -10.23
N GLY A 72 -14.31 -0.10 -10.41
CA GLY A 72 -13.87 -0.60 -11.73
C GLY A 72 -12.45 -0.18 -12.11
N ASP A 73 -11.82 0.71 -11.35
CA ASP A 73 -10.44 1.14 -11.55
C ASP A 73 -9.48 0.33 -10.66
N ALA A 74 -8.33 -0.05 -11.20
CA ALA A 74 -7.31 -0.76 -10.45
C ALA A 74 -6.67 0.15 -9.40
N VAL A 75 -6.69 -0.27 -8.14
CA VAL A 75 -6.06 0.44 -7.03
C VAL A 75 -4.56 0.25 -7.06
N LYS A 76 -3.83 1.34 -7.31
CA LYS A 76 -2.38 1.37 -7.47
C LYS A 76 -1.83 2.73 -7.04
N PHE A 77 -0.56 2.77 -6.63
CA PHE A 77 0.17 4.02 -6.63
C PHE A 77 0.67 4.30 -8.05
N ALA A 78 0.55 5.55 -8.49
CA ALA A 78 1.08 6.05 -9.76
C ALA A 78 1.72 7.44 -9.51
N LEU A 79 2.29 8.06 -10.55
CA LEU A 79 3.04 9.32 -10.51
C LEU A 79 2.67 10.29 -9.35
N ASN A 80 3.71 10.78 -8.65
CA ASN A 80 3.66 11.63 -7.45
C ASN A 80 3.32 10.89 -6.14
N TYR A 81 3.26 11.65 -5.04
CA TYR A 81 2.81 11.15 -3.74
C TYR A 81 1.33 10.75 -3.80
N GLN A 82 1.04 9.54 -3.33
CA GLN A 82 -0.31 9.00 -3.31
C GLN A 82 -0.71 8.48 -1.95
N LYS A 83 -1.99 8.68 -1.63
CA LYS A 83 -2.63 8.30 -0.36
C LYS A 83 -3.81 7.40 -0.64
N ILE A 84 -3.77 6.16 -0.16
CA ILE A 84 -4.89 5.20 -0.28
C ILE A 84 -5.46 4.95 1.11
N THR A 85 -6.78 5.06 1.24
CA THR A 85 -7.46 4.87 2.52
C THR A 85 -8.40 3.67 2.45
N PHE A 86 -8.19 2.70 3.35
CA PHE A 86 -9.09 1.57 3.54
C PHE A 86 -9.95 1.82 4.78
N ALA A 87 -11.27 1.63 4.67
CA ALA A 87 -12.19 1.83 5.77
C ALA A 87 -13.14 0.64 5.92
N ASN A 88 -13.26 0.13 7.15
CA ASN A 88 -14.26 -0.86 7.57
C ASN A 88 -14.19 -2.24 6.88
N GLU A 89 -13.07 -2.59 6.26
CA GLU A 89 -12.91 -3.88 5.58
C GLU A 89 -11.82 -4.72 6.24
N SER A 90 -12.05 -6.04 6.32
CA SER A 90 -11.04 -7.02 6.74
C SER A 90 -10.51 -7.74 5.51
N MET A 91 -9.22 -7.62 5.24
CA MET A 91 -8.59 -8.27 4.09
C MET A 91 -7.09 -8.46 4.31
N PHE A 92 -6.51 -9.43 3.61
CA PHE A 92 -5.05 -9.49 3.47
C PHE A 92 -4.67 -8.76 2.20
N ILE A 93 -3.77 -7.78 2.32
CA ILE A 93 -3.21 -7.10 1.16
C ILE A 93 -1.72 -7.37 1.06
N ARG A 94 -1.21 -7.29 -0.17
CA ARG A 94 0.22 -7.23 -0.44
C ARG A 94 0.48 -6.15 -1.49
N ILE A 95 1.68 -5.61 -1.46
CA ILE A 95 2.14 -4.62 -2.42
C ILE A 95 3.03 -5.37 -3.41
N VAL A 96 2.75 -5.20 -4.69
CA VAL A 96 3.65 -5.69 -5.74
C VAL A 96 4.76 -4.66 -5.84
N LYS A 97 6.00 -5.04 -5.58
CA LYS A 97 7.20 -4.24 -5.89
C LYS A 97 7.42 -4.34 -7.39
N PRO A 98 7.05 -3.33 -8.19
CA PRO A 98 7.27 -3.39 -9.62
C PRO A 98 8.78 -3.21 -9.91
N ILE A 99 9.12 -3.24 -11.19
CA ILE A 99 10.42 -2.76 -11.65
C ILE A 99 10.45 -1.25 -11.38
N THR A 100 11.42 -0.79 -10.60
CA THR A 100 11.60 0.64 -10.31
C THR A 100 13.03 1.06 -10.60
N ASP A 101 13.17 2.25 -11.20
CA ASP A 101 14.47 2.87 -11.50
C ASP A 101 15.07 3.52 -10.25
N GLY A 102 14.23 3.83 -9.25
CA GLY A 102 14.62 4.41 -7.96
C GLY A 102 14.14 3.61 -6.75
N GLU A 103 14.67 3.95 -5.57
CA GLU A 103 14.14 3.45 -4.31
C GLU A 103 12.83 4.19 -3.97
N VAL A 104 11.79 3.42 -3.63
CA VAL A 104 10.48 3.93 -3.27
C VAL A 104 10.14 3.52 -1.84
N GLY A 105 9.77 4.48 -1.01
CA GLY A 105 9.26 4.25 0.33
C GLY A 105 7.74 4.14 0.34
N VAL A 106 7.18 3.10 0.95
CA VAL A 106 5.75 3.00 1.25
C VAL A 106 5.56 2.89 2.75
N SER A 107 4.84 3.84 3.34
CA SER A 107 4.49 3.83 4.77
C SER A 107 3.01 3.52 4.93
N VAL A 108 2.72 2.51 5.76
CA VAL A 108 1.35 2.11 6.10
C VAL A 108 1.04 2.59 7.50
N PHE A 109 0.04 3.45 7.62
CA PHE A 109 -0.43 4.00 8.88
C PHE A 109 -1.83 3.48 9.20
N TYR A 110 -2.17 3.36 10.49
CA TYR A 110 -3.55 3.09 10.91
C TYR A 110 -4.02 3.99 12.05
N ALA A 111 -5.32 4.27 12.07
CA ALA A 111 -6.03 5.07 13.07
C ALA A 111 -7.33 4.39 13.51
#